data_AF-A0A2V1BBH0-F1
#
_entry.id   AF-A0A2V1BBH0-F1
#
_cell.length_a   1.000
_cell.length_b   1.000
_cell.length_c   1.000
_cell.angle_alpha   90.00
_cell.angle_beta   90.00
_cell.angle_gamma   90.00
#
_symmetry.space_group_name_H-M   'P 1'
#
loop_
_entity.id
_entity.type
_entity.pdbx_description
1 polymer ?
#
loop_
_entity_poly.entity_id
_entity_poly.type
_entity_poly.pdbx_seq_one_letter_code
_entity_poly.pdbx_strand_id
1 'polypeptide(L)'
;GNRLPKGHLSPHLRGKIAGAFSAGAKVGAIAKAHNLGRTTINYTLKQDALRNEGTTLPKAPRRKSYVPGEERKLIRHVKKYPKDSYDDIIEACALRCEVSTVKKILKRHGMTNCKAR
;
A
#
# COMPACT_ATOMS: atom_id res chain seq x y z
N GLY A 1 13.47 17.29 -17.28
CA GLY A 1 12.08 17.70 -17.04
C GLY A 1 11.61 17.19 -15.70
N ASN A 2 10.90 17.99 -14.90
CA ASN A 2 10.53 17.68 -13.50
C ASN A 2 9.35 16.69 -13.33
N ARG A 3 9.20 15.75 -14.28
CA ARG A 3 8.21 14.67 -14.21
C ARG A 3 8.94 13.39 -13.79
N LEU A 4 8.46 12.76 -12.73
CA LEU A 4 8.95 11.45 -12.30
C LEU A 4 8.46 10.36 -13.28
N PRO A 5 9.15 9.20 -13.35
CA PRO A 5 8.64 8.06 -14.10
C PRO A 5 7.20 7.75 -13.66
N LYS A 6 6.33 7.42 -14.64
CA LYS A 6 4.87 7.24 -14.49
C LYS A 6 4.03 8.52 -14.40
N GLY A 7 4.58 9.69 -14.75
CA GLY A 7 3.79 10.92 -14.93
C GLY A 7 3.44 11.65 -13.64
N HIS A 8 4.09 11.32 -12.51
CA HIS A 8 3.90 12.04 -11.26
C HIS A 8 4.68 13.36 -11.23
N LEU A 9 4.10 14.39 -10.62
CA LEU A 9 4.79 15.64 -10.30
C LEU A 9 5.88 15.39 -9.26
N SER A 10 7.05 16.00 -9.43
CA SER A 10 8.08 16.00 -8.40
C SER A 10 7.63 16.76 -7.15
N PRO A 11 8.15 16.42 -5.95
CA PRO A 11 7.88 17.18 -4.73
C PRO A 11 8.22 18.67 -4.88
N HIS A 12 9.34 18.98 -5.56
CA HIS A 12 9.74 20.35 -5.88
C HIS A 12 8.70 21.11 -6.69
N LEU A 13 8.14 20.47 -7.73
CA LEU A 13 7.12 21.10 -8.56
C LEU A 13 5.81 21.31 -7.79
N ARG A 14 5.46 20.41 -6.88
CA ARG A 14 4.31 20.59 -5.98
C ARG A 14 4.52 21.75 -5.02
N GLY A 15 5.71 21.87 -4.45
CA GLY A 15 6.09 23.01 -3.60
C GLY A 15 6.01 24.34 -4.35
N LYS A 16 6.48 24.39 -5.61
CA LYS A 16 6.32 25.58 -6.46
C LYS A 16 4.85 25.94 -6.71
N ILE A 17 3.99 24.95 -6.95
CA ILE A 17 2.54 25.16 -7.13
C ILE A 17 1.89 25.68 -5.85
N ALA A 18 2.19 25.08 -4.69
CA ALA A 18 1.66 25.49 -3.40
C ALA A 18 2.13 26.89 -3.00
N GLY A 19 3.41 27.20 -3.22
CA GLY A 19 3.99 28.52 -2.97
C GLY A 19 3.38 29.60 -3.88
N ALA A 20 3.24 29.33 -5.19
CA ALA A 20 2.61 30.26 -6.11
C ALA A 20 1.13 30.53 -5.77
N PHE A 21 0.40 29.50 -5.34
CA PHE A 21 -0.98 29.66 -4.89
C PHE A 21 -1.07 30.47 -3.58
N SER A 22 -0.16 30.22 -2.64
CA SER A 22 -0.05 30.98 -1.37
C SER A 22 0.30 32.44 -1.61
N ALA A 23 1.05 32.75 -2.68
CA ALA A 23 1.34 34.11 -3.15
C ALA A 23 0.16 34.77 -3.90
N GLY A 24 -1.01 34.12 -3.99
CA GLY A 24 -2.22 34.67 -4.62
C GLY A 24 -2.32 34.45 -6.13
N ALA A 25 -1.44 33.65 -6.74
CA ALA A 25 -1.52 33.39 -8.17
C ALA A 25 -2.76 32.56 -8.53
N LYS A 26 -3.47 32.98 -9.59
CA LYS A 26 -4.64 32.25 -10.09
C LYS A 26 -4.23 30.89 -10.67
N VAL A 27 -5.03 29.85 -10.43
CA VAL A 27 -4.82 28.47 -10.93
C VAL A 27 -4.53 28.42 -12.43
N GLY A 28 -5.21 29.25 -13.23
CA GLY A 28 -4.98 29.34 -14.67
C GLY A 28 -3.59 29.88 -15.06
N ALA A 29 -3.02 30.79 -14.27
CA ALA A 29 -1.67 31.31 -14.49
C ALA A 29 -0.62 30.26 -14.14
N ILE A 30 -0.80 29.56 -13.02
CA ILE A 30 0.07 28.45 -12.58
C ILE A 30 0.06 27.32 -13.61
N ALA A 31 -1.11 27.00 -14.18
CA ALA A 31 -1.28 25.99 -15.24
C ALA A 31 -0.43 26.30 -16.47
N LYS A 32 -0.49 27.55 -16.94
CA LYS A 32 0.30 28.02 -18.07
C LYS A 32 1.80 28.02 -17.75
N ALA A 33 2.19 28.52 -16.59
CA ALA A 33 3.59 28.61 -16.18
C ALA A 33 4.29 27.24 -16.08
N HIS A 34 3.57 26.20 -15.68
CA HIS A 34 4.12 24.85 -15.49
C HIS A 34 3.71 23.84 -16.58
N ASN A 35 2.96 24.27 -17.61
CA ASN A 35 2.39 23.41 -18.64
C ASN A 35 1.65 22.18 -18.06
N LEU A 36 0.75 22.44 -17.11
CA LEU A 36 -0.06 21.44 -16.41
C LEU A 36 -1.55 21.69 -16.63
N GLY A 37 -2.34 20.62 -16.60
CA GLY A 37 -3.80 20.73 -16.59
C GLY A 37 -4.31 21.38 -15.30
N ARG A 38 -5.38 22.19 -15.43
CA ARG A 38 -6.05 22.81 -14.28
C ARG A 38 -6.53 21.77 -13.24
N THR A 39 -6.99 20.61 -13.72
CA THR A 39 -7.39 19.47 -12.88
C THR A 39 -6.24 18.97 -12.01
N THR A 40 -5.04 18.85 -12.58
CA THR A 40 -3.83 18.44 -11.86
C THR A 40 -3.46 19.43 -10.76
N ILE A 41 -3.53 20.74 -11.03
CA ILE A 41 -3.24 21.76 -10.02
C ILE A 41 -4.27 21.74 -8.90
N ASN A 42 -5.56 21.72 -9.24
CA ASN A 42 -6.64 21.64 -8.24
C ASN A 42 -6.51 20.39 -7.38
N TYR A 43 -6.21 19.23 -7.97
CA TYR A 43 -5.92 18.01 -7.22
C TYR A 43 -4.68 18.16 -6.33
N THR A 44 -3.63 18.80 -6.84
CA THR A 44 -2.40 19.01 -6.07
C THR A 44 -2.67 19.87 -4.83
N LEU A 45 -3.36 21.01 -4.99
CA LEU A 45 -3.73 21.91 -3.90
C LEU A 45 -4.66 21.26 -2.87
N LYS A 46 -5.70 20.52 -3.32
CA LYS A 46 -6.61 19.79 -2.42
C LYS A 46 -5.90 18.78 -1.52
N GLN A 47 -4.80 18.21 -2.01
CA GLN A 47 -4.04 17.19 -1.31
C GLN A 47 -2.82 17.76 -0.57
N ASP A 48 -2.54 19.06 -0.73
CA ASP A 48 -1.35 19.70 -0.17
C ASP A 48 -1.37 19.66 1.37
N ALA A 49 -2.53 19.96 1.96
CA ALA A 49 -2.75 19.89 3.40
C ALA A 49 -2.55 18.47 4.01
N LEU A 50 -2.63 17.42 3.19
CA LEU A 50 -2.45 16.04 3.64
C LEU A 50 -1.03 15.51 3.40
N ARG A 51 -0.23 16.19 2.57
CA ARG A 51 1.12 15.72 2.18
C ARG A 51 2.17 16.28 3.11
N ASN A 52 3.12 15.43 3.50
CA ASN A 52 4.36 15.87 4.13
C ASN A 52 5.42 16.05 3.05
N GLU A 53 6.05 17.23 3.02
CA GLU A 53 7.17 17.58 2.13
C GLU A 53 6.87 17.42 0.63
N GLY A 54 5.59 17.55 0.23
CA GLY A 54 5.19 17.38 -1.17
C GLY A 54 5.36 15.95 -1.69
N THR A 55 5.60 14.97 -0.83
CA THR A 55 5.72 13.55 -1.20
C THR A 55 4.37 12.96 -1.59
N THR A 56 4.40 11.86 -2.36
CA THR A 56 3.15 11.20 -2.78
C THR A 56 2.61 10.37 -1.62
N LEU A 57 1.32 10.50 -1.32
CA LEU A 57 0.66 9.70 -0.31
C LEU A 57 0.71 8.20 -0.66
N PRO A 58 1.01 7.31 0.29
CA PRO A 58 0.97 5.88 0.04
C PRO A 58 -0.46 5.45 -0.28
N LYS A 59 -0.61 4.61 -1.30
CA LYS A 59 -1.90 3.99 -1.59
C LYS A 59 -2.22 2.99 -0.49
N ALA A 60 -3.49 2.96 -0.06
CA ALA A 60 -3.96 1.93 0.85
C ALA A 60 -3.68 0.54 0.25
N PRO A 61 -3.11 -0.40 1.01
CA PRO A 61 -2.85 -1.74 0.52
C PRO A 61 -4.17 -2.46 0.23
N ARG A 62 -4.15 -3.38 -0.74
CA ARG A 62 -5.28 -4.26 -0.99
C ARG A 62 -5.57 -5.10 0.26
N ARG A 63 -6.86 -5.25 0.59
CA ARG A 63 -7.31 -6.11 1.70
C ARG A 63 -6.79 -7.55 1.49
N LYS A 64 -6.31 -8.17 2.57
CA LYS A 64 -5.88 -9.57 2.55
C LYS A 64 -7.10 -10.50 2.43
N SER A 65 -6.90 -11.71 1.92
CA SER A 65 -7.93 -12.76 1.84
C SER A 65 -8.27 -13.39 3.19
N TYR A 66 -7.51 -13.08 4.24
CA TYR A 66 -7.68 -13.61 5.59
C TYR A 66 -7.68 -12.49 6.63
N VAL A 67 -8.28 -12.78 7.77
CA VAL A 67 -8.37 -11.88 8.93
C VAL A 67 -7.22 -12.18 9.90
N PRO A 68 -6.71 -11.20 10.67
CA PRO A 68 -5.65 -11.45 11.66
C PRO A 68 -6.01 -12.52 12.71
N GLY A 69 -7.30 -12.75 12.98
CA GLY A 69 -7.75 -13.84 13.85
C GLY A 69 -7.48 -15.23 13.26
N GLU A 70 -7.68 -15.39 11.96
CA GLU A 70 -7.44 -16.63 11.22
C GLU A 70 -5.94 -16.94 11.14
N GLU A 71 -5.12 -15.92 10.87
CA GLU A 71 -3.65 -16.04 10.90
C GLU A 71 -3.16 -16.55 12.26
N ARG A 72 -3.71 -16.04 13.37
CA ARG A 72 -3.36 -16.51 14.72
C ARG A 72 -3.78 -17.96 14.99
N LYS A 73 -4.96 -18.38 14.52
CA LYS A 73 -5.42 -19.78 14.63
C LYS A 73 -4.49 -20.72 13.87
N LEU A 74 -4.17 -20.37 12.62
CA LEU A 74 -3.24 -21.10 11.77
C LEU A 74 -1.89 -21.32 12.45
N ILE A 75 -1.28 -20.24 12.97
CA ILE A 75 0.04 -20.32 13.63
C ILE A 75 -0.02 -21.22 14.87
N ARG A 76 -1.09 -21.12 15.66
CA ARG A 76 -1.27 -21.96 16.85
C ARG A 76 -1.41 -23.45 16.48
N HIS A 77 -2.20 -23.75 15.45
CA HIS A 77 -2.40 -25.11 14.97
C HIS A 77 -1.10 -25.74 14.50
N VAL A 78 -0.36 -25.03 13.63
CA VAL A 78 0.92 -25.52 13.08
C VAL A 78 1.97 -25.74 14.17
N LYS A 79 2.00 -24.90 15.21
CA LYS A 79 2.87 -25.14 16.38
C LYS A 79 2.50 -26.39 17.17
N LYS A 80 1.21 -26.71 17.27
CA LYS A 80 0.71 -27.87 18.00
C LYS A 80 0.87 -29.16 17.20
N TYR A 81 0.65 -29.09 15.88
CA TYR A 81 0.66 -30.22 14.96
C TYR A 81 1.55 -29.91 13.75
N PRO A 82 2.88 -30.01 13.89
CA PRO A 82 3.80 -29.63 12.83
C PRO A 82 3.86 -30.62 11.66
N LYS A 83 3.17 -31.76 11.72
CA LYS A 83 3.18 -32.78 10.65
C LYS A 83 1.93 -32.76 9.76
N ASP A 84 0.93 -31.95 10.10
CA ASP A 84 -0.34 -31.90 9.37
C ASP A 84 -0.14 -31.40 7.93
N SER A 85 -0.93 -31.93 7.00
CA SER A 85 -0.97 -31.41 5.64
C SER A 85 -1.58 -30.01 5.60
N TYR A 86 -1.28 -29.26 4.55
CA TYR A 86 -1.89 -27.94 4.35
C TYR A 86 -3.42 -28.01 4.23
N ASP A 87 -3.95 -29.09 3.67
CA ASP A 87 -5.38 -29.31 3.53
C ASP A 87 -6.03 -29.56 4.89
N ASP A 88 -5.43 -30.43 5.72
CA ASP A 88 -5.86 -30.68 7.10
C ASP A 88 -5.85 -29.40 7.95
N ILE A 89 -4.82 -28.55 7.77
CA ILE A 89 -4.70 -27.27 8.46
C ILE A 89 -5.83 -26.31 8.06
N ILE A 90 -6.18 -26.27 6.78
CA ILE A 90 -7.27 -25.43 6.26
C ILE A 90 -8.60 -25.88 6.82
N GLU A 91 -8.85 -27.20 6.86
CA GLU A 91 -10.05 -27.79 7.42
C GLU A 91 -10.15 -27.53 8.94
N ALA A 92 -9.08 -27.84 9.69
CA ALA A 92 -9.04 -27.66 11.15
C ALA A 92 -9.20 -26.19 11.58
N CYS A 93 -8.66 -25.25 10.80
CA CYS A 93 -8.78 -23.82 11.08
C CYS A 93 -10.01 -23.16 10.41
N ALA A 94 -10.80 -23.91 9.63
CA ALA A 94 -11.92 -23.43 8.82
C ALA A 94 -11.54 -22.21 7.95
N LEU A 95 -10.37 -22.26 7.30
CA LEU A 95 -9.85 -21.15 6.49
C LEU A 95 -10.52 -21.11 5.12
N ARG A 96 -10.91 -19.92 4.67
CA ARG A 96 -11.44 -19.70 3.30
C ARG A 96 -10.35 -19.41 2.28
N CYS A 97 -9.09 -19.31 2.71
CA CYS A 97 -7.98 -18.94 1.85
C CYS A 97 -7.32 -20.17 1.22
N GLU A 98 -6.82 -20.00 -0.01
CA GLU A 98 -6.07 -21.04 -0.71
C GLU A 98 -4.79 -21.46 0.02
N VAL A 99 -4.34 -22.70 -0.23
CA VAL A 99 -3.05 -23.27 0.22
C VAL A 99 -1.87 -22.34 -0.10
N SER A 100 -1.89 -21.69 -1.27
CA SER A 100 -0.86 -20.73 -1.70
C SER A 100 -0.70 -19.56 -0.70
N THR A 101 -1.81 -19.13 -0.09
CA THR A 101 -1.85 -18.07 0.91
C THR A 101 -1.32 -18.56 2.25
N VAL A 102 -1.72 -19.76 2.66
CA VAL A 102 -1.23 -20.42 3.90
C VAL A 102 0.30 -20.55 3.86
N LYS A 103 0.88 -21.03 2.75
CA LYS A 103 2.35 -21.12 2.58
C LYS A 103 3.04 -19.76 2.72
N LYS A 104 2.45 -18.70 2.15
CA LYS A 104 2.99 -17.31 2.27
C LYS A 104 2.93 -16.81 3.72
N ILE A 105 1.85 -17.12 4.45
CA ILE A 105 1.73 -16.77 5.86
C ILE A 105 2.83 -17.48 6.66
N LEU A 106 2.96 -18.80 6.51
CA LEU A 106 3.96 -19.57 7.25
C LEU A 106 5.39 -19.15 6.93
N LYS A 107 5.69 -18.84 5.66
CA LYS A 107 6.99 -18.28 5.27
C LYS A 107 7.30 -16.96 5.96
N ARG A 108 6.30 -16.07 6.11
CA ARG A 108 6.47 -14.78 6.83
C ARG A 108 6.83 -15.00 8.30
N HIS A 109 6.32 -16.08 8.90
CA HIS A 109 6.60 -16.46 10.29
C HIS A 109 7.79 -17.42 10.45
N GLY A 110 8.54 -17.71 9.37
CA GLY A 110 9.70 -18.60 9.41
C GLY A 110 9.37 -20.10 9.56
N MET A 111 8.12 -20.51 9.35
CA MET A 111 7.62 -21.87 9.57
C MET A 111 7.50 -22.68 8.27
N THR A 112 8.38 -22.41 7.31
CA THR A 112 8.27 -22.90 5.92
C THR A 112 8.43 -24.42 5.78
N ASN A 113 9.06 -25.07 6.76
CA ASN A 113 9.34 -26.51 6.79
C ASN A 113 8.92 -27.08 8.14
N CYS A 114 7.62 -27.13 8.41
CA CYS A 114 7.12 -27.93 9.52
C CYS A 114 7.33 -29.41 9.16
N LYS A 115 8.56 -29.87 9.36
CA LYS A 115 8.93 -31.27 9.51
C LYS A 115 9.35 -31.37 10.96
N ALA A 116 8.64 -32.15 11.75
CA ALA A 116 9.08 -32.47 13.10
C ALA A 116 10.51 -33.02 13.02
N ARG A 117 11.40 -32.50 13.87
CA ARG A 117 12.71 -33.09 14.09
C ARG A 117 12.56 -34.36 14.91
#